data_AF-A0AAV5UNV5-F1
#
_entry.id   AF-A0AAV5UNV5-F1
#
_cell.length_a   1.000
_cell.length_b   1.000
_cell.length_c   1.000
_cell.angle_alpha   90.00
_cell.angle_beta   90.00
_cell.angle_gamma   90.00
#
_symmetry.space_group_name_H-M   'P 1'
#
loop_
_entity.id
_entity.type
_entity.pdbx_description
1 polymer ?
#
loop_
_entity_poly.entity_id
_entity_poly.type
_entity_poly.pdbx_seq_one_letter_code
_entity_poly.pdbx_strand_id
1 'polypeptide(L)'
;VLFIDGDLGVVNPKRLIEEYLDEGYEIYLYDFFRCDMYAALSYLVKNNARGRGWVHEFSTFEFKLPRSFDGTDNGALYPFLMNYLVPETRDPRTRSRTAPLCLSLWNRSVGYEDLFGMQVIRRYSLH
;
A
#
# COMPACT_ATOMS: atom_id res chain seq x y z
N VAL A 1 12.41 -6.82 -9.56
CA VAL A 1 13.06 -5.77 -8.74
C VAL A 1 12.56 -5.97 -7.33
N LEU A 2 13.49 -6.21 -6.41
CA LEU A 2 13.22 -6.38 -4.99
C LEU A 2 13.66 -5.10 -4.28
N PHE A 3 12.73 -4.42 -3.63
CA PHE A 3 12.99 -3.28 -2.76
C PHE A 3 12.96 -3.75 -1.31
N ILE A 4 13.98 -3.37 -0.53
CA ILE A 4 14.16 -3.72 0.87
C ILE A 4 14.75 -2.49 1.57
N ASP A 5 14.11 -2.03 2.64
CA ASP A 5 14.63 -0.96 3.50
C ASP A 5 15.89 -1.40 4.26
N GLY A 6 16.74 -0.44 4.62
CA GLY A 6 18.04 -0.69 5.25
C GLY A 6 17.97 -1.32 6.64
N ASP A 7 16.80 -1.34 7.27
CA ASP A 7 16.53 -1.95 8.56
C ASP A 7 15.84 -3.33 8.49
N LEU A 8 15.62 -3.85 7.28
CA LEU A 8 15.11 -5.22 7.06
C LEU A 8 16.26 -6.23 6.90
N GLY A 9 16.11 -7.39 7.56
CA GLY A 9 17.08 -8.47 7.56
C GLY A 9 16.51 -9.80 7.07
N VAL A 10 17.35 -10.61 6.40
CA VAL A 10 17.01 -11.98 6.00
C VAL A 10 17.22 -12.92 7.18
N VAL A 11 16.13 -13.52 7.68
CA VAL A 11 16.17 -14.43 8.85
C VAL A 11 16.32 -15.90 8.48
N ASN A 12 15.99 -16.29 7.25
CA ASN A 12 16.08 -17.67 6.78
C ASN A 12 16.81 -17.76 5.43
N PRO A 13 18.15 -17.74 5.43
CA PRO A 13 18.94 -17.74 4.19
C PRO A 13 18.96 -19.10 3.48
N LYS A 14 18.30 -20.13 4.03
CA LYS A 14 18.23 -21.48 3.44
C LYS A 14 17.01 -21.67 2.53
N ARG A 15 16.14 -20.67 2.43
CA ARG A 15 14.93 -20.70 1.59
C ARG A 15 15.04 -19.63 0.52
N LEU A 16 14.52 -19.95 -0.64
CA LEU A 16 14.43 -19.04 -1.78
C LEU A 16 13.16 -18.20 -1.66
N ILE A 17 13.22 -16.93 -2.07
CA ILE A 17 12.05 -16.04 -2.02
C ILE A 17 10.97 -16.52 -2.98
N GLU A 18 11.37 -17.17 -4.08
CA GLU A 18 10.56 -17.77 -5.12
C GLU A 18 9.58 -18.82 -4.57
N GLU A 19 9.91 -19.47 -3.46
CA GLU A 19 9.03 -20.45 -2.80
C GLU A 19 7.77 -19.81 -2.19
N TYR A 20 7.77 -18.49 -2.03
CA TYR A 20 6.66 -17.72 -1.48
C TYR A 20 5.92 -16.89 -2.56
N LEU A 21 6.31 -17.04 -3.83
CA LEU A 21 5.70 -16.33 -4.95
C LEU A 21 4.68 -17.22 -5.66
N ASP A 22 3.67 -16.60 -6.26
CA ASP A 22 2.65 -17.26 -7.07
C ASP A 22 2.74 -16.70 -8.49
N GLU A 23 3.00 -17.57 -9.47
CA GLU A 23 3.29 -17.19 -10.86
C GLU A 23 2.23 -16.28 -11.51
N GLY A 24 1.00 -16.26 -11.00
CA GLY A 24 -0.08 -15.39 -11.44
C GLY A 24 0.08 -13.91 -11.07
N TYR A 25 0.99 -13.56 -10.15
CA TYR A 25 1.14 -12.20 -9.63
C TYR A 25 2.42 -11.51 -10.10
N GLU A 26 2.29 -10.21 -10.36
CA GLU A 26 3.37 -9.35 -10.86
C GLU A 26 3.88 -8.36 -9.81
N ILE A 27 3.12 -8.15 -8.75
CA ILE A 27 3.38 -7.20 -7.67
C ILE A 27 3.10 -7.93 -6.35
N TYR A 28 4.07 -7.94 -5.45
CA TYR A 28 4.00 -8.57 -4.15
C TYR A 28 4.29 -7.53 -3.08
N LEU A 29 3.34 -7.38 -2.16
CA LEU A 29 3.46 -6.56 -0.97
C LEU A 29 3.49 -7.50 0.24
N TYR A 30 4.29 -7.15 1.23
CA TYR A 30 4.46 -7.96 2.43
C TYR A 30 3.68 -7.34 3.59
N ASP A 31 2.95 -8.18 4.32
CA ASP A 31 2.23 -7.76 5.52
C ASP A 31 3.21 -7.76 6.72
N PHE A 32 3.19 -6.69 7.50
CA PHE A 32 3.99 -6.62 8.71
C PHE A 32 3.20 -7.26 9.87
N PHE A 33 3.56 -8.47 10.28
CA PHE A 33 2.80 -9.28 11.27
C PHE A 33 2.43 -8.60 12.61
N ARG A 34 2.98 -7.41 12.95
CA ARG A 34 2.76 -6.71 14.24
C ARG A 34 1.87 -5.47 14.19
N CYS A 35 1.56 -4.96 13.02
CA CYS A 35 0.55 -3.93 12.79
C CYS A 35 -0.04 -4.36 11.48
N ASP A 36 -1.35 -4.63 11.36
CA ASP A 36 -2.03 -5.15 10.14
C ASP A 36 -1.85 -4.21 8.92
N MET A 37 -0.60 -3.97 8.56
CA MET A 37 -0.03 -2.85 7.84
C MET A 37 0.77 -3.38 6.66
N TYR A 38 0.41 -2.96 5.46
CA TYR A 38 1.33 -2.98 4.33
C TYR A 38 2.31 -1.85 4.56
N ALA A 39 3.55 -2.23 4.74
CA ALA A 39 4.63 -1.28 4.86
C ALA A 39 5.29 -1.13 3.49
N ALA A 40 5.51 0.10 3.06
CA ALA A 40 6.33 0.41 1.90
C ALA A 40 7.81 0.00 2.10
N LEU A 41 8.18 -0.46 3.31
CA LEU A 41 9.49 -1.00 3.71
C LEU A 41 10.03 -2.09 2.77
N SER A 42 9.16 -2.90 2.16
CA SER A 42 9.60 -3.86 1.13
C SER A 42 8.50 -4.23 0.15
N TYR A 43 8.89 -4.44 -1.10
CA TYR A 43 8.01 -4.99 -2.13
C TYR A 43 8.83 -5.67 -3.22
N LEU A 44 8.21 -6.62 -3.90
CA LEU A 44 8.78 -7.29 -5.06
C LEU A 44 7.89 -7.03 -6.27
N VAL A 45 8.49 -6.54 -7.35
CA VAL A 45 7.79 -6.37 -8.63
C VAL A 45 8.50 -7.13 -9.74
N LYS A 46 7.73 -7.77 -10.61
CA LYS A 46 8.25 -8.39 -11.83
C LYS A 46 8.83 -7.30 -12.75
N ASN A 47 9.99 -7.54 -13.34
CA ASN A 47 10.60 -6.57 -14.27
C ASN A 47 9.94 -6.61 -15.65
N ASN A 48 8.67 -6.25 -15.71
CA ASN A 48 7.88 -6.13 -16.93
C ASN A 48 7.17 -4.77 -16.98
N ALA A 49 6.38 -4.51 -18.03
CA ALA A 49 5.70 -3.23 -18.20
C ALA A 49 4.77 -2.89 -17.03
N ARG A 50 4.05 -3.89 -16.50
CA ARG A 50 3.13 -3.71 -15.37
C ARG A 50 3.86 -3.39 -14.07
N GLY A 51 4.89 -4.16 -13.72
CA GLY A 51 5.66 -3.92 -12.50
C GLY A 51 6.39 -2.58 -12.51
N ARG A 52 7.01 -2.20 -13.65
CA ARG A 52 7.63 -0.88 -13.80
C ARG A 52 6.61 0.26 -13.75
N GLY A 53 5.44 0.06 -14.38
CA GLY A 53 4.32 1.02 -14.32
C GLY A 53 3.87 1.25 -12.87
N TRP A 54 3.71 0.18 -12.09
CA TRP A 54 3.33 0.28 -10.69
C TRP A 54 4.34 1.08 -9.85
N VAL A 55 5.65 0.81 -10.00
CA VAL A 55 6.70 1.57 -9.28
C VAL A 55 6.69 3.05 -9.69
N HIS A 56 6.49 3.34 -10.98
CA HIS A 56 6.40 4.71 -11.46
C HIS A 56 5.15 5.43 -10.91
N GLU A 57 3.99 4.76 -10.92
CA GLU A 57 2.75 5.32 -10.39
C GLU A 57 2.83 5.55 -8.88
N PHE A 58 3.47 4.64 -8.14
CA PHE A 58 3.67 4.80 -6.70
C PHE A 58 4.65 5.95 -6.39
N SER A 59 5.79 6.02 -7.08
CA SER A 59 6.76 7.12 -6.87
C SER A 59 6.20 8.50 -7.23
N THR A 60 5.33 8.60 -8.23
CA THR A 60 4.67 9.87 -8.59
C THR A 60 3.48 10.19 -7.69
N PHE A 61 3.05 9.26 -6.83
CA PHE A 61 1.99 9.49 -5.86
C PHE A 61 2.42 10.45 -4.73
N GLU A 62 3.73 10.63 -4.51
CA GLU A 62 4.31 11.64 -3.62
C GLU A 62 3.81 13.06 -3.93
N PHE A 63 3.49 13.35 -5.19
CA PHE A 63 2.97 14.66 -5.59
C PHE A 63 1.46 14.84 -5.33
N LYS A 64 0.80 13.80 -4.79
CA LYS A 64 -0.64 13.78 -4.48
C LYS A 64 -0.91 13.71 -2.97
N LEU A 65 0.14 13.75 -2.14
CA LEU A 65 0.00 13.70 -0.69
C LEU A 65 -0.76 14.91 -0.15
N PRO A 66 -1.48 14.76 0.97
CA PRO A 66 -2.12 15.88 1.63
C PRO A 66 -1.07 16.88 2.13
N ARG A 67 -1.50 18.13 2.34
CA ARG A 67 -0.64 19.15 3.00
C ARG A 67 -0.57 18.96 4.53
N SER A 68 -1.38 18.06 5.07
CA SER A 68 -1.38 17.65 6.47
C SER A 68 -0.34 16.56 6.72
N PHE A 69 -0.36 15.90 7.88
CA PHE A 69 0.61 14.84 8.18
C PHE A 69 0.41 13.61 7.28
N ASP A 70 1.24 13.41 6.26
CA ASP A 70 1.04 12.36 5.27
C ASP A 70 1.57 10.97 5.67
N GLY A 71 2.64 10.91 6.47
CA GLY A 71 3.34 9.67 6.83
C GLY A 71 4.20 9.09 5.72
N THR A 72 4.63 9.93 4.77
CA THR A 72 5.49 9.59 3.62
C THR A 72 4.95 8.44 2.77
N ASP A 73 5.83 7.74 2.07
CA ASP A 73 5.57 6.53 1.30
C ASP A 73 4.70 5.47 2.02
N ASN A 74 4.94 5.22 3.31
CA ASN A 74 4.16 4.28 4.11
C ASN A 74 2.70 4.75 4.29
N GLY A 75 2.50 6.02 4.63
CA GLY A 75 1.16 6.62 4.73
C GLY A 75 0.44 6.70 3.38
N ALA A 76 1.21 6.88 2.31
CA ALA A 76 0.74 6.98 0.93
C ALA A 76 0.31 5.64 0.30
N LEU A 77 0.94 4.53 0.70
CA LEU A 77 0.72 3.21 0.10
C LEU A 77 -0.76 2.81 0.11
N TYR A 78 -1.49 3.09 1.19
CA TYR A 78 -2.89 2.74 1.30
C TYR A 78 -3.82 3.51 0.36
N PRO A 79 -3.86 4.86 0.43
CA PRO A 79 -4.56 5.70 -0.55
C PRO A 79 -4.20 5.33 -2.00
N PHE A 80 -2.94 4.99 -2.26
CA PHE A 80 -2.49 4.54 -3.57
C PHE A 80 -3.14 3.20 -3.96
N LEU A 81 -3.11 2.19 -3.08
CA LEU A 81 -3.69 0.87 -3.32
C LEU A 81 -5.22 0.90 -3.49
N MET A 82 -5.92 1.89 -2.91
CA MET A 82 -7.36 2.04 -3.13
C MET A 82 -7.72 2.21 -4.62
N ASN A 83 -6.84 2.79 -5.44
CA ASN A 83 -7.05 2.89 -6.90
C ASN A 83 -7.04 1.53 -7.61
N TYR A 84 -6.52 0.49 -6.96
CA TYR A 84 -6.43 -0.86 -7.50
C TYR A 84 -7.44 -1.81 -6.88
N LEU A 85 -7.63 -1.71 -5.57
CA LEU A 85 -8.36 -2.69 -4.77
C LEU A 85 -9.83 -2.33 -4.52
N VAL A 86 -10.21 -1.05 -4.64
CA VAL A 86 -11.58 -0.60 -4.39
C VAL A 86 -12.29 -0.40 -5.73
N PRO A 87 -13.21 -1.30 -6.14
CA PRO A 87 -13.88 -1.25 -7.45
C PRO A 87 -14.66 0.04 -7.70
N GLU A 88 -15.01 0.74 -6.63
CA GLU A 88 -15.83 1.95 -6.57
C GLU A 88 -15.13 3.19 -7.12
N THR A 89 -13.80 3.15 -7.14
CA THR A 89 -12.98 4.13 -7.86
C THR A 89 -13.11 3.96 -9.39
N ARG A 90 -13.72 2.85 -9.84
CA ARG A 90 -13.89 2.46 -11.25
C ARG A 90 -15.36 2.39 -11.69
N ASP A 91 -16.30 2.07 -10.79
CA ASP A 91 -17.75 2.04 -11.07
C ASP A 91 -18.55 2.92 -10.07
N PRO A 92 -19.21 3.99 -10.52
CA PRO A 92 -20.07 4.84 -9.69
C PRO A 92 -21.23 4.11 -8.99
N ARG A 93 -21.61 2.91 -9.44
CA ARG A 93 -22.75 2.13 -8.92
C ARG A 93 -22.41 1.28 -7.69
N THR A 94 -21.13 1.01 -7.43
CA THR A 94 -20.66 0.23 -6.29
C THR A 94 -20.17 1.10 -5.12
N ARG A 95 -20.36 2.41 -5.21
CA ARG A 95 -19.82 3.45 -4.32
C ARG A 95 -20.13 3.23 -2.83
N SER A 96 -19.19 2.70 -2.07
CA SER A 96 -19.11 2.83 -0.62
C SER A 96 -18.61 4.23 -0.26
N ARG A 97 -18.97 4.66 0.95
CA ARG A 97 -18.46 5.90 1.55
C ARG A 97 -17.09 5.73 2.18
N THR A 98 -16.54 4.51 2.19
CA THR A 98 -15.27 4.19 2.83
C THR A 98 -14.10 4.98 2.24
N ALA A 99 -13.86 4.88 0.93
CA ALA A 99 -12.67 5.52 0.34
C ALA A 99 -12.68 7.06 0.54
N PRO A 100 -13.80 7.77 0.30
CA PRO A 100 -13.90 9.19 0.66
C PRO A 100 -13.68 9.47 2.15
N LEU A 101 -14.17 8.61 3.05
CA LEU A 101 -13.98 8.76 4.49
C LEU A 101 -12.50 8.62 4.88
N CYS A 102 -11.82 7.55 4.41
CA CYS A 102 -10.40 7.33 4.61
C CYS A 102 -9.57 8.52 4.13
N LEU A 103 -9.80 8.97 2.89
CA LEU A 103 -9.09 10.12 2.32
C LEU A 103 -9.38 11.42 3.09
N SER A 104 -10.60 11.58 3.63
CA SER A 104 -10.94 12.75 4.46
C SER A 104 -10.24 12.77 5.82
N LEU A 105 -9.94 11.60 6.38
CA LEU A 105 -9.15 11.49 7.61
C LEU A 105 -7.69 11.78 7.31
N TRP A 106 -7.17 11.23 6.21
CA TRP A 106 -5.80 11.50 5.77
C TRP A 106 -5.55 12.98 5.47
N ASN A 107 -6.50 13.66 4.82
CA ASN A 107 -6.38 15.10 4.53
C ASN A 107 -6.40 15.99 5.79
N ARG A 108 -6.75 15.44 6.95
CA ARG A 108 -6.87 16.19 8.23
C ARG A 108 -5.96 15.64 9.32
N SER A 109 -5.09 14.69 8.98
CA SER A 109 -4.18 14.05 9.91
C SER A 109 -3.20 15.05 10.51
N VAL A 110 -2.91 14.87 11.79
CA VAL A 110 -1.90 15.62 12.53
C VAL A 110 -0.77 14.72 13.03
N GLY A 111 -0.95 13.39 12.99
CA GLY A 111 0.08 12.43 13.35
C GLY A 111 -0.25 10.99 12.96
N TYR A 112 0.60 10.06 13.40
CA TYR A 112 0.47 8.63 13.09
C TYR A 112 -0.84 8.01 13.61
N GLU A 113 -1.39 8.50 14.71
CA GLU A 113 -2.68 8.04 15.23
C GLU A 113 -3.83 8.21 14.21
N ASP A 114 -3.85 9.32 13.48
CA ASP A 114 -4.86 9.55 12.43
C ASP A 114 -4.64 8.63 11.22
N LEU A 115 -3.38 8.35 10.89
CA LEU A 115 -3.03 7.40 9.82
C LEU A 115 -3.46 5.98 10.20
N PHE A 116 -3.25 5.57 11.45
CA PHE A 116 -3.75 4.29 11.95
C PHE A 116 -5.28 4.24 11.89
N GLY A 117 -5.97 5.33 12.26
CA GLY A 117 -7.42 5.44 12.13
C GLY A 117 -7.92 5.24 10.69
N MET A 118 -7.26 5.86 9.70
CA MET A 118 -7.57 5.64 8.28
C MET A 118 -7.42 4.16 7.88
N GLN A 119 -6.36 3.52 8.35
CA GLN A 119 -6.02 2.14 7.98
C GLN A 119 -6.93 1.11 8.67
N VAL A 120 -7.48 1.40 9.85
CA VAL A 120 -8.48 0.53 10.50
C VAL A 120 -9.78 0.46 9.68
N ILE A 121 -10.21 1.57 9.08
CA ILE A 121 -11.44 1.62 8.25
C ILE A 121 -11.35 0.67 7.04
N ARG A 122 -10.14 0.39 6.54
CA ARG A 122 -9.89 -0.64 5.52
C ARG A 122 -10.44 -2.01 5.93
N ARG A 123 -10.25 -2.42 7.18
CA ARG A 123 -10.57 -3.77 7.66
C ARG A 123 -12.06 -4.07 7.54
N TYR A 124 -12.90 -3.04 7.59
CA TYR A 124 -14.35 -3.14 7.41
C TYR A 124 -14.82 -3.06 5.96
N SER A 125 -13.91 -2.83 4.99
CA SER A 125 -14.28 -2.50 3.60
C SER A 125 -13.70 -3.44 2.55
N LEU A 126 -12.89 -4.43 2.97
CA LEU A 126 -12.37 -5.50 2.11
C LEU A 126 -13.00 -6.87 2.45
N HIS A 127 -14.08 -6.87 3.23
CA HIS A 127 -14.96 -8.02 3.52
C HIS A 127 -16.38 -7.68 3.07
#